data_AF-I6RE26-F1
#
_entry.id   AF-I6RE26-F1
#
_cell.length_a   1.000
_cell.length_b   1.000
_cell.length_c   1.000
_cell.angle_alpha   90.00
_cell.angle_beta   90.00
_cell.angle_gamma   90.00
#
_symmetry.space_group_name_H-M   'P 1'
#
loop_
_entity.id
_entity.type
_entity.pdbx_description
1 polymer ?
#
loop_
_entity_poly.entity_id
_entity_poly.type
_entity_poly.pdbx_seq_one_letter_code
_entity_poly.pdbx_strand_id
1 'polypeptide(L)'
;MDVHQLRMLVTENPVFRSYMFYTAILTLKMMFMSLLTIRQRVMHNSFVSEEDAMYLKGMVSRTNEHVERVRRGHRNDMENIYLFFVIGFAYTWTDPSPFFANLLFFIFTVSRLIHTCVYTVVIMPQPIRGRAWLVGFLVTGYMAIRTLLHFC
;
A
#
# COMPACT_ATOMS: atom_id res chain seq x y z
N MET A 1 -19.83 -23.52 -13.59
CA MET A 1 -19.54 -22.13 -13.99
C MET A 1 -18.64 -22.21 -15.20
N ASP A 2 -19.14 -21.81 -16.37
CA ASP A 2 -18.40 -21.88 -17.63
C ASP A 2 -17.28 -20.82 -17.66
N VAL A 3 -16.20 -21.08 -18.39
CA VAL A 3 -15.03 -20.19 -18.53
C VAL A 3 -15.46 -18.80 -19.04
N HIS A 4 -16.52 -18.76 -19.85
CA HIS A 4 -17.10 -17.52 -20.35
C HIS A 4 -17.68 -16.63 -19.23
N GLN A 5 -18.37 -17.22 -18.25
CA GLN A 5 -18.92 -16.45 -17.12
C GLN A 5 -17.82 -15.92 -16.18
N LEU A 6 -16.76 -16.70 -15.99
CA LEU A 6 -15.57 -16.24 -15.27
C LEU A 6 -14.90 -15.04 -15.96
N ARG A 7 -14.81 -15.05 -17.30
CA ARG A 7 -14.29 -13.91 -18.06
C ARG A 7 -15.14 -12.64 -17.91
N MET A 8 -16.46 -12.77 -17.89
CA MET A 8 -17.34 -11.61 -17.67
C MET A 8 -17.11 -10.98 -16.28
N LEU A 9 -17.00 -11.82 -15.25
CA LEU A 9 -16.74 -11.40 -13.87
C LEU A 9 -15.35 -10.75 -13.68
N VAL A 10 -14.32 -11.27 -14.36
CA VAL A 10 -12.91 -10.92 -14.09
C VAL A 10 -12.35 -9.92 -15.11
N THR A 11 -12.49 -10.19 -16.40
CA THR A 11 -11.84 -9.40 -17.47
C THR A 11 -12.73 -8.32 -18.05
N GLU A 12 -14.05 -8.51 -18.06
CA GLU A 12 -15.00 -7.56 -18.66
C GLU A 12 -15.57 -6.57 -17.65
N ASN A 13 -15.55 -6.89 -16.35
CA ASN A 13 -15.96 -5.94 -15.32
C ASN A 13 -14.95 -4.78 -15.20
N PRO A 14 -15.33 -3.55 -15.57
CA PRO A 14 -14.41 -2.40 -15.56
C PRO A 14 -13.93 -2.05 -14.15
N VAL A 15 -14.76 -2.25 -13.13
CA VAL A 15 -14.42 -2.00 -11.72
C VAL A 15 -13.36 -2.98 -11.25
N PHE A 16 -13.55 -4.27 -11.52
CA PHE A 16 -12.58 -5.30 -11.15
C PHE A 16 -11.24 -5.09 -11.84
N ARG A 17 -11.26 -4.72 -13.13
CA ARG A 17 -10.04 -4.39 -13.88
C ARG A 17 -9.28 -3.21 -13.26
N SER A 18 -9.99 -2.13 -12.91
CA SER A 18 -9.37 -0.99 -12.20
C SER A 18 -8.80 -1.41 -10.84
N TYR A 19 -9.54 -2.19 -10.06
CA TYR A 19 -9.06 -2.71 -8.77
C TYR A 19 -7.75 -3.51 -8.92
N MET A 20 -7.68 -4.44 -9.88
CA MET A 20 -6.48 -5.24 -10.14
C MET A 20 -5.29 -4.37 -10.57
N PHE A 21 -5.53 -3.37 -11.42
CA PHE A 21 -4.49 -2.44 -11.87
C PHE A 21 -3.86 -1.67 -10.69
N TYR A 22 -4.67 -1.07 -9.81
CA TYR A 22 -4.15 -0.34 -8.66
C TYR A 22 -3.55 -1.27 -7.60
N THR A 23 -4.10 -2.46 -7.43
CA THR A 23 -3.53 -3.50 -6.55
C THR A 23 -2.12 -3.89 -6.99
N ALA A 24 -1.89 -4.05 -8.29
CA ALA A 24 -0.56 -4.33 -8.83
C ALA A 24 0.42 -3.18 -8.56
N ILE A 25 0.01 -1.92 -8.78
CA ILE A 25 0.83 -0.73 -8.49
C ILE A 25 1.23 -0.68 -7.01
N LEU A 26 0.26 -0.84 -6.10
CA LEU A 26 0.49 -0.82 -4.66
C LEU A 26 1.40 -1.98 -4.21
N THR A 27 1.25 -3.15 -4.81
CA THR A 27 2.11 -4.31 -4.54
C THR A 27 3.55 -4.04 -4.96
N LEU A 28 3.76 -3.52 -6.18
CA LEU A 28 5.09 -3.15 -6.65
C LEU A 28 5.74 -2.08 -5.77
N LYS A 29 4.95 -1.10 -5.29
CA LYS A 29 5.41 -0.11 -4.32
C LYS A 29 5.90 -0.76 -3.01
N MET A 30 5.15 -1.72 -2.48
CA MET A 30 5.52 -2.44 -1.26
C MET A 30 6.82 -3.24 -1.45
N MET A 31 6.98 -3.89 -2.60
CA MET A 31 8.24 -4.56 -2.96
C MET A 31 9.41 -3.55 -3.00
N PHE A 32 9.19 -2.38 -3.59
CA PHE A 32 10.20 -1.31 -3.62
C PHE A 32 10.59 -0.83 -2.20
N MET A 33 9.62 -0.74 -1.28
CA MET A 33 9.89 -0.38 0.12
C MET A 33 10.75 -1.41 0.86
N SER A 34 10.60 -2.70 0.57
CA SER A 34 11.52 -3.74 1.05
C SER A 34 12.94 -3.50 0.56
N LEU A 35 13.12 -3.24 -0.74
CA LEU A 35 14.43 -2.98 -1.34
C LEU A 35 15.08 -1.71 -0.78
N LEU A 36 14.31 -0.64 -0.56
CA LEU A 36 14.81 0.57 0.09
C LEU A 36 15.29 0.31 1.52
N THR A 37 14.60 -0.55 2.26
CA THR A 37 15.02 -0.94 3.62
C THR A 37 16.37 -1.65 3.58
N ILE A 38 16.55 -2.61 2.66
CA ILE A 38 17.82 -3.33 2.47
C ILE A 38 18.94 -2.34 2.11
N ARG A 39 18.70 -1.46 1.13
CA ARG A 39 19.65 -0.43 0.73
C ARG A 39 20.08 0.44 1.91
N GLN A 40 19.13 0.86 2.76
CA GLN A 40 19.43 1.70 3.91
C GLN A 40 20.28 0.96 4.96
N ARG A 41 20.05 -0.34 5.14
CA ARG A 41 20.86 -1.18 6.05
C ARG A 41 22.29 -1.31 5.58
N VAL A 42 22.49 -1.57 4.29
CA VAL A 42 23.82 -1.67 3.67
C VAL A 42 24.54 -0.33 3.73
N MET A 43 23.88 0.76 3.34
CA MET A 43 24.46 2.11 3.36
C MET A 43 24.94 2.56 4.75
N HIS A 44 24.24 2.13 5.82
CA HIS A 44 24.58 2.51 7.19
C HIS A 44 25.25 1.40 8.00
N ASN A 45 25.65 0.30 7.37
CA ASN A 45 26.25 -0.86 8.04
C ASN A 45 25.47 -1.32 9.29
N SER A 46 24.14 -1.22 9.24
CA SER A 46 23.23 -1.47 10.37
C SER A 46 22.38 -2.69 10.07
N PHE A 47 22.90 -3.85 10.49
CA PHE A 47 22.28 -5.14 10.28
C PHE A 47 21.57 -5.63 11.55
N VAL A 48 20.50 -6.42 11.37
CA VAL A 48 19.74 -7.03 12.48
C VAL A 48 20.33 -8.39 12.85
N SER A 49 20.72 -9.17 11.84
CA SER A 49 21.32 -10.49 12.00
C SER A 49 22.83 -10.38 12.13
N GLU A 50 23.40 -11.19 13.02
CA GLU A 50 24.86 -11.30 13.19
C GLU A 50 25.52 -11.92 11.94
N GLU A 51 24.84 -12.86 11.29
CA GLU A 51 25.28 -13.49 10.04
C GLU A 51 25.46 -12.45 8.92
N ASP A 52 24.46 -11.59 8.71
CA ASP A 52 24.53 -10.52 7.71
C ASP A 52 25.64 -9.51 8.02
N ALA A 53 25.82 -9.18 9.30
CA ALA A 53 26.87 -8.28 9.75
C ALA A 53 28.26 -8.87 9.49
N MET A 54 28.46 -10.17 9.73
CA MET A 54 29.71 -10.86 9.44
C MET A 54 29.98 -10.94 7.93
N TYR A 55 28.99 -11.33 7.13
CA TYR A 55 29.13 -11.47 5.68
C TYR A 55 29.40 -10.13 4.98
N LEU A 56 28.71 -9.07 5.40
CA LEU A 56 28.83 -7.73 4.80
C LEU A 56 29.83 -6.82 5.53
N LYS A 57 30.59 -7.35 6.51
CA LYS A 57 31.54 -6.62 7.35
C LYS A 57 30.92 -5.37 8.01
N GLY A 58 29.66 -5.46 8.38
CA GLY A 58 28.92 -4.41 9.06
C GLY A 58 28.86 -4.57 10.57
N MET A 59 28.11 -3.67 11.22
CA MET A 59 27.85 -3.75 12.66
C MET A 59 26.44 -4.25 12.92
N VAL A 60 26.30 -5.07 13.96
CA VAL A 60 25.00 -5.44 14.50
C VAL A 60 24.46 -4.23 15.23
N SER A 61 23.58 -3.49 14.56
CA SER A 61 22.97 -2.29 15.10
C SER A 61 21.49 -2.30 14.75
N ARG A 62 20.65 -2.45 15.77
CA ARG A 62 19.20 -2.53 15.63
C ARG A 62 18.53 -1.15 15.53
N THR A 63 19.25 -0.07 15.83
CA THR A 63 18.68 1.25 16.13
C THR A 63 19.24 2.36 15.23
N ASN A 64 19.30 2.13 13.91
CA ASN A 64 19.59 3.21 12.97
C ASN A 64 18.29 3.97 12.61
N GLU A 65 18.28 5.28 12.84
CA GLU A 65 17.09 6.12 12.61
C GLU A 65 16.62 6.12 11.15
N HIS A 66 17.54 6.11 10.19
CA HIS A 66 17.19 6.11 8.78
C HIS A 66 16.53 4.80 8.36
N VAL A 67 17.03 3.66 8.88
CA VAL A 67 16.43 2.34 8.63
C VAL A 67 15.06 2.24 9.29
N GLU A 68 14.95 2.65 10.55
CA GLU A 68 13.68 2.62 11.29
C GLU A 68 12.63 3.56 10.67
N ARG A 69 13.04 4.66 10.04
CA ARG A 69 12.14 5.51 9.26
C ARG A 69 11.55 4.74 8.07
N VAL A 70 12.37 4.13 7.22
CA VAL A 70 11.82 3.35 6.09
C VAL A 70 10.91 2.21 6.59
N ARG A 71 11.27 1.54 7.69
CA ARG A 71 10.44 0.50 8.31
C ARG A 71 9.09 1.02 8.82
N ARG A 72 9.04 2.19 9.46
CA ARG A 72 7.76 2.81 9.88
C ARG A 72 6.89 3.18 8.68
N GLY A 73 7.49 3.69 7.61
CA GLY A 73 6.78 3.94 6.35
C GLY A 73 6.19 2.66 5.77
N HIS A 74 6.99 1.60 5.67
CA HIS A 74 6.54 0.30 5.18
C HIS A 74 5.46 -0.31 6.08
N ARG A 75 5.59 -0.22 7.40
CA ARG A 75 4.55 -0.70 8.34
C ARG A 75 3.22 0.03 8.14
N ASN A 76 3.24 1.36 7.99
CA ASN A 76 2.03 2.10 7.70
C ASN A 76 1.40 1.67 6.37
N ASP A 77 2.23 1.38 5.37
CA ASP A 77 1.74 0.87 4.10
C ASP A 77 1.09 -0.51 4.26
N MET A 78 1.65 -1.43 5.07
CA MET A 78 1.01 -2.71 5.40
C MET A 78 -0.35 -2.51 6.07
N GLU A 79 -0.42 -1.65 7.10
CA GLU A 79 -1.66 -1.39 7.85
C GLU A 79 -2.78 -0.83 6.97
N ASN A 80 -2.47 -0.05 5.93
CA ASN A 80 -3.49 0.60 5.09
C ASN A 80 -3.78 -0.15 3.78
N ILE A 81 -2.73 -0.63 3.09
CA ILE A 81 -2.87 -1.28 1.79
C ILE A 81 -3.52 -2.67 1.95
N TYR A 82 -3.25 -3.40 3.04
CA TYR A 82 -3.92 -4.68 3.26
C TYR A 82 -5.42 -4.51 3.50
N LEU A 83 -5.81 -3.48 4.26
CA LEU A 83 -7.23 -3.13 4.41
C LEU A 83 -7.87 -2.78 3.06
N PHE A 84 -7.16 -2.02 2.21
CA PHE A 84 -7.61 -1.71 0.87
C PHE A 84 -7.75 -2.95 -0.02
N PHE A 85 -6.84 -3.92 0.05
CA PHE A 85 -6.97 -5.15 -0.72
C PHE A 85 -8.24 -5.91 -0.34
N VAL A 86 -8.51 -6.07 0.95
CA VAL A 86 -9.70 -6.77 1.44
C VAL A 86 -10.97 -5.99 1.07
N ILE A 87 -11.07 -4.72 1.43
CA ILE A 87 -12.31 -3.97 1.22
C ILE A 87 -12.52 -3.54 -0.22
N GLY A 88 -11.45 -3.26 -0.96
CA GLY A 88 -11.52 -2.93 -2.39
C GLY A 88 -12.05 -4.11 -3.18
N PHE A 89 -11.62 -5.34 -2.85
CA PHE A 89 -12.16 -6.55 -3.44
C PHE A 89 -13.65 -6.69 -3.13
N ALA A 90 -14.04 -6.59 -1.85
CA ALA A 90 -15.44 -6.68 -1.45
C ALA A 90 -16.31 -5.59 -2.11
N TYR A 91 -15.79 -4.37 -2.24
CA TYR A 91 -16.46 -3.25 -2.90
C TYR A 91 -16.72 -3.51 -4.38
N THR A 92 -15.87 -4.27 -5.08
CA THR A 92 -16.13 -4.63 -6.50
C THR A 92 -17.40 -5.46 -6.69
N TRP A 93 -17.85 -6.18 -5.65
CA TRP A 93 -19.05 -7.02 -5.69
C TRP A 93 -20.34 -6.28 -5.42
N THR A 94 -20.24 -4.99 -5.11
CA THR A 94 -21.38 -4.17 -4.71
C THR A 94 -22.02 -3.44 -5.89
N ASP A 95 -21.56 -3.73 -7.11
CA ASP A 95 -21.89 -3.06 -8.38
C ASP A 95 -21.81 -1.52 -8.33
N PRO A 96 -20.63 -0.94 -8.02
CA PRO A 96 -20.46 0.51 -8.01
C PRO A 96 -20.34 1.07 -9.43
N SER A 97 -20.70 2.35 -9.59
CA SER A 97 -20.41 3.09 -10.82
C SER A 97 -18.91 2.96 -11.18
N PRO A 98 -18.55 2.51 -12.41
CA PRO A 98 -17.17 2.29 -12.81
C PRO A 98 -16.29 3.53 -12.67
N PHE A 99 -16.84 4.70 -13.00
CA PHE A 99 -16.14 5.98 -12.84
C PHE A 99 -15.81 6.26 -11.38
N PHE A 100 -16.78 6.09 -10.49
CA PHE A 100 -16.63 6.39 -9.08
C PHE A 100 -15.68 5.41 -8.38
N ALA A 101 -15.77 4.12 -8.69
CA ALA A 101 -14.84 3.12 -8.18
C ALA A 101 -13.39 3.40 -8.62
N ASN A 102 -13.19 3.71 -9.91
CA ASN A 102 -11.87 4.04 -10.43
C ASN A 102 -11.29 5.29 -9.75
N LEU A 103 -12.12 6.31 -9.50
CA LEU A 103 -11.72 7.52 -8.79
C LEU A 103 -11.27 7.21 -7.35
N LEU A 104 -12.02 6.39 -6.62
CA LEU A 104 -11.65 6.00 -5.25
C LEU A 104 -10.32 5.25 -5.21
N PHE A 105 -10.14 4.26 -6.09
CA PHE A 105 -8.90 3.49 -6.17
C PHE A 105 -7.70 4.37 -6.57
N PHE A 106 -7.91 5.32 -7.49
CA PHE A 106 -6.92 6.31 -7.88
C PHE A 106 -6.51 7.20 -6.70
N ILE A 107 -7.48 7.81 -6.01
CA ILE A 107 -7.24 8.70 -4.87
C ILE A 107 -6.49 7.95 -3.76
N PHE A 108 -6.91 6.72 -3.45
CA PHE A 108 -6.21 5.88 -2.48
C PHE A 108 -4.76 5.64 -2.89
N THR A 109 -4.53 5.23 -4.14
CA THR A 109 -3.19 4.92 -4.65
C THR A 109 -2.28 6.13 -4.63
N VAL A 110 -2.74 7.27 -5.14
CA VAL A 110 -1.99 8.53 -5.14
C VAL A 110 -1.70 9.00 -3.71
N SER A 111 -2.69 8.92 -2.80
CA SER A 111 -2.48 9.21 -1.38
C SER A 111 -1.36 8.35 -0.78
N ARG A 112 -1.31 7.05 -1.10
CA ARG A 112 -0.27 6.14 -0.60
C ARG A 112 1.10 6.39 -1.22
N LEU A 113 1.16 6.79 -2.48
CA LEU A 113 2.42 7.20 -3.10
C LEU A 113 2.95 8.49 -2.47
N ILE A 114 2.11 9.51 -2.32
CA ILE A 114 2.48 10.78 -1.68
C ILE A 114 2.92 10.53 -0.23
N HIS A 115 2.17 9.74 0.53
CA HIS A 115 2.53 9.43 1.92
C HIS A 115 3.91 8.80 2.02
N THR A 116 4.23 7.81 1.18
CA THR A 116 5.56 7.19 1.17
C THR A 116 6.63 8.19 0.75
N CYS A 117 6.43 8.94 -0.35
CA CYS A 117 7.40 9.93 -0.80
C CYS A 117 7.73 10.97 0.28
N VAL A 118 6.71 11.49 0.96
CA VAL A 118 6.85 12.50 2.04
C VAL A 118 7.42 11.89 3.33
N TYR A 119 7.31 10.57 3.52
CA TYR A 119 7.83 9.89 4.69
C TYR A 119 9.29 9.45 4.53
N THR A 120 9.66 8.93 3.36
CA THR A 120 10.97 8.29 3.13
C THR A 120 11.91 9.08 2.23
N VAL A 121 11.41 9.77 1.20
CA VAL A 121 12.26 10.44 0.19
C VAL A 121 12.48 11.90 0.55
N VAL A 122 11.40 12.66 0.75
CA VAL A 122 11.44 14.09 1.09
C VAL A 122 10.95 14.22 2.52
N ILE A 123 11.88 14.31 3.47
CA ILE A 123 11.57 14.41 4.90
C ILE A 123 10.87 15.75 5.16
N MET A 124 9.54 15.72 5.12
CA MET A 124 8.73 16.91 5.30
C MET A 124 8.16 16.97 6.72
N PRO A 125 8.13 18.15 7.36
CA PRO A 125 7.48 18.30 8.66
C PRO A 125 5.99 17.89 8.60
N GLN A 126 5.44 17.48 9.74
CA GLN A 126 3.97 17.37 9.89
C GLN A 126 3.38 18.76 9.56
N PRO A 127 2.29 18.89 8.75
CA PRO A 127 1.06 18.08 8.76
C PRO A 127 0.77 17.27 7.49
N ILE A 128 1.62 17.34 6.47
CA ILE A 128 1.34 16.79 5.14
C ILE A 128 1.19 15.26 5.16
N ARG A 129 1.99 14.59 6.00
CA ARG A 129 1.88 13.14 6.26
C ARG A 129 0.52 12.74 6.80
N GLY A 130 0.04 13.45 7.84
CA GLY A 130 -1.26 13.19 8.46
C GLY A 130 -2.43 13.40 7.50
N ARG A 131 -2.38 14.47 6.69
CA ARG A 131 -3.41 14.73 5.67
C ARG A 131 -3.45 13.65 4.60
N ALA A 132 -2.29 13.22 4.09
CA ALA A 132 -2.24 12.14 3.11
C ALA A 132 -2.79 10.84 3.70
N TRP A 133 -2.41 10.49 4.93
CA TRP A 133 -2.96 9.32 5.64
C TRP A 133 -4.49 9.40 5.82
N LEU A 134 -5.01 10.54 6.24
CA LEU A 134 -6.45 10.73 6.45
C LEU A 134 -7.26 10.50 5.16
N VAL A 135 -6.78 10.99 4.02
CA VAL A 135 -7.46 10.76 2.73
C VAL A 135 -7.58 9.27 2.41
N GLY A 136 -6.50 8.50 2.61
CA GLY A 136 -6.53 7.05 2.40
C GLY A 136 -7.49 6.35 3.36
N PHE A 137 -7.48 6.77 4.63
CA PHE A 137 -8.36 6.22 5.67
C PHE A 137 -9.85 6.46 5.34
N LEU A 138 -10.21 7.67 4.90
CA LEU A 138 -11.59 8.00 4.53
C LEU A 138 -12.07 7.21 3.31
N VAL A 139 -11.22 6.99 2.31
CA VAL A 139 -11.58 6.18 1.13
C VAL A 139 -11.85 4.72 1.54
N THR A 140 -10.97 4.12 2.34
CA THR A 140 -11.17 2.76 2.84
C THR A 140 -12.42 2.66 3.71
N GLY A 141 -12.67 3.64 4.58
CA GLY A 141 -13.87 3.70 5.42
C GLY A 141 -15.16 3.83 4.62
N TYR A 142 -15.16 4.66 3.57
CA TYR A 142 -16.31 4.77 2.65
C TYR A 142 -16.62 3.44 1.98
N MET A 143 -15.61 2.77 1.41
CA MET A 143 -15.80 1.46 0.78
C MET A 143 -16.31 0.42 1.78
N ALA A 144 -15.83 0.46 3.02
CA ALA A 144 -16.27 -0.45 4.08
C ALA A 144 -17.74 -0.26 4.43
N ILE A 145 -18.16 0.99 4.68
CA ILE A 145 -19.56 1.31 5.02
C ILE A 145 -20.48 0.94 3.85
N ARG A 146 -20.10 1.29 2.62
CA ARG A 146 -20.91 0.99 1.43
C ARG A 146 -21.04 -0.52 1.22
N THR A 147 -19.97 -1.27 1.42
CA THR A 147 -19.99 -2.74 1.32
C THR A 147 -20.89 -3.33 2.40
N LEU A 148 -20.78 -2.86 3.65
CA LEU A 148 -21.63 -3.30 4.75
C LEU A 148 -23.11 -3.06 4.44
N LEU A 149 -23.47 -1.83 4.05
CA LEU A 149 -24.86 -1.46 3.74
C LEU A 149 -25.46 -2.19 2.54
N HIS A 150 -24.62 -2.73 1.65
CA HIS A 150 -25.09 -3.49 0.49
C HIS A 150 -25.45 -4.94 0.82
N PHE A 151 -24.79 -5.52 1.83
CA PHE A 151 -24.97 -6.93 2.22
C PHE A 151 -25.76 -7.11 3.54
N CYS A 152 -26.10 -6.02 4.23
CA CYS A 152 -27.08 -6.00 5.32
C CYS A 152 -28.50 -5.97 4.76
#